data_AF-A0AA87Q8N1-F1
#
_entry.id   AF-A0AA87Q8N1-F1
#
_cell.length_a   1.000
_cell.length_b   1.000
_cell.length_c   1.000
_cell.angle_alpha   90.00
_cell.angle_beta   90.00
_cell.angle_gamma   90.00
#
_symmetry.space_group_name_H-M   'P 1'
#
loop_
_entity.id
_entity.type
_entity.pdbx_description
1 polymer ?
#
loop_
_entity_poly.entity_id
_entity_poly.type
_entity_poly.pdbx_seq_one_letter_code
_entity_poly.pdbx_strand_id
1 'polypeptide(L)'
;MTIGTGTSHTGKVHRYYCCVSFMKKGPVACEGQKIPMDSLDELVTDYLTQRLFTGERLQQIIAEVSSKRAIKAKEVDVRASGLLKQVTEYEARLKRLYDSIEQGWRSY
;
A
#
# COMPACT_ATOMS: atom_id res chain seq x y z
N MET A 1 -1.10 16.19 15.68
CA MET A 1 -1.55 17.54 15.26
C MET A 1 -2.98 17.45 14.76
N THR A 2 -3.76 18.53 14.83
CA THR A 2 -5.09 18.65 14.20
C THR A 2 -5.18 19.97 13.47
N ILE A 3 -6.05 20.07 12.47
CA ILE A 3 -6.23 21.29 11.67
C ILE A 3 -7.13 22.26 12.44
N GLY A 4 -6.67 23.49 12.57
CA GLY A 4 -7.46 24.63 13.02
C GLY A 4 -7.57 25.69 11.92
N THR A 5 -8.70 26.39 11.88
CA THR A 5 -8.94 27.49 10.93
C THR A 5 -9.31 28.77 11.68
N GLY A 6 -8.77 29.90 11.24
CA GLY A 6 -9.18 31.24 11.69
C GLY A 6 -9.54 32.11 10.50
N THR A 7 -10.66 32.83 10.58
CA THR A 7 -11.09 33.74 9.51
C THR A 7 -10.75 35.18 9.90
N SER A 8 -10.04 35.90 9.04
CA SER A 8 -9.73 37.31 9.24
C SER A 8 -10.98 38.18 9.03
N HIS A 9 -10.94 39.43 9.50
CA HIS A 9 -11.98 40.42 9.25
C HIS A 9 -12.20 40.69 7.74
N THR A 10 -11.16 40.47 6.92
CA THR A 10 -11.20 40.59 5.46
C THR A 10 -11.73 39.34 4.75
N GLY A 11 -12.18 38.32 5.48
CA GLY A 11 -12.73 37.07 4.94
C GLY A 11 -11.67 36.04 4.50
N LYS A 12 -10.37 36.31 4.73
CA LYS A 12 -9.32 35.32 4.42
C LYS A 12 -9.31 34.22 5.48
N VAL A 13 -9.32 32.97 5.04
CA VAL A 13 -9.23 31.80 5.91
C VAL A 13 -7.77 31.41 6.07
N HIS A 14 -7.25 31.51 7.29
CA HIS A 14 -5.93 31.05 7.67
C HIS A 14 -6.01 29.64 8.26
N ARG A 15 -5.08 28.78 7.87
CA ARG A 15 -5.00 27.38 8.30
C ARG A 15 -3.76 27.16 9.15
N TYR A 16 -3.92 26.38 10.21
CA TYR A 16 -2.86 26.10 11.17
C TYR A 16 -2.86 24.63 11.57
N TYR A 17 -1.67 24.09 11.81
CA TYR A 17 -1.52 22.86 12.56
C TYR A 17 -1.46 23.18 14.05
N CYS A 18 -2.37 22.58 14.80
CA CYS A 18 -2.51 22.78 16.24
C CYS A 18 -2.21 21.49 17.01
N CYS A 19 -1.63 21.63 18.20
CA CYS A 19 -1.49 20.50 19.12
C CYS A 19 -2.88 19.96 19.53
N VAL A 20 -3.09 18.65 19.39
CA VAL A 20 -4.37 17.99 19.69
C VAL A 20 -4.71 18.08 21.18
N SER A 21 -3.70 17.93 22.04
CA SER A 21 -3.87 17.99 23.50
C SER A 21 -4.29 19.38 23.95
N PHE A 22 -3.68 20.43 23.40
CA PHE A 22 -4.07 21.82 23.65
C PHE A 22 -5.51 22.09 23.18
N MET A 23 -5.86 21.65 21.97
CA MET A 23 -7.20 21.87 21.42
C MET A 23 -8.30 21.14 22.20
N LYS A 24 -8.01 19.95 22.75
CA LYS A 24 -9.02 19.14 23.46
C LYS A 24 -9.09 19.40 24.96
N LYS A 25 -7.95 19.65 25.61
CA LYS A 25 -7.82 19.70 27.07
C LYS A 25 -7.35 21.07 27.59
N GLY A 26 -7.10 22.03 26.70
CA GLY A 26 -6.69 23.38 27.04
C GLY A 26 -5.23 23.51 27.49
N PRO A 27 -4.85 24.71 27.97
CA PRO A 27 -3.46 25.07 28.28
C PRO A 27 -2.87 24.28 29.46
N VAL A 28 -3.71 23.75 30.36
CA VAL A 28 -3.26 22.94 31.49
C VAL A 28 -2.60 21.63 31.04
N ALA A 29 -3.03 21.07 29.90
CA ALA A 29 -2.51 19.81 29.39
C ALA A 29 -1.30 19.96 28.47
N CYS A 30 -1.11 21.13 27.86
CA CYS A 30 -0.02 21.46 26.95
C CYS A 30 -0.05 22.97 26.72
N GLU A 31 1.10 23.65 26.70
CA GLU A 31 1.16 25.09 26.37
C GLU A 31 0.60 25.39 24.97
N GLY A 32 0.69 24.42 24.07
CA GLY A 32 0.06 24.44 22.76
C GLY A 32 0.83 25.29 21.75
N GLN A 33 1.23 24.65 20.65
CA GLN A 33 1.79 25.35 19.51
C GLN A 33 0.77 25.41 18.37
N LYS A 34 0.67 26.57 17.74
CA LYS A 34 -0.06 26.80 16.49
C LYS A 34 0.96 27.21 15.44
N ILE A 35 1.11 26.41 14.40
CA ILE A 35 2.06 26.66 13.32
C ILE A 35 1.27 26.92 12.04
N PRO A 36 1.55 28.01 11.29
CA PRO A 36 0.95 28.24 9.98
C PRO A 36 1.14 27.01 9.09
N MET A 37 0.07 26.61 8.39
CA MET A 37 0.08 25.41 7.56
C MET A 37 1.18 25.48 6.49
N ASP A 38 1.24 26.59 5.76
CA ASP A 38 2.21 26.80 4.68
C ASP A 38 3.66 26.66 5.17
N SER A 39 3.99 27.26 6.32
CA SER A 39 5.34 27.21 6.87
C SER A 39 5.77 25.80 7.28
N LEU A 40 4.87 25.03 7.89
CA LEU A 40 5.21 23.66 8.29
C LEU A 40 5.30 22.74 7.07
N ASP A 41 4.39 22.90 6.12
CA ASP A 41 4.36 22.10 4.90
C ASP A 41 5.61 22.36 4.05
N GLU A 42 6.02 23.63 3.85
CA GLU A 42 7.27 23.99 3.18
C GLU A 42 8.49 23.36 3.88
N LEU A 43 8.61 23.53 5.20
CA LEU A 43 9.74 22.97 5.95
C LEU A 43 9.83 21.44 5.83
N VAL A 44 8.70 20.75 5.93
CA VAL A 44 8.65 19.30 5.83
C VAL A 44 8.99 18.85 4.41
N THR A 45 8.38 19.47 3.40
CA THR A 45 8.61 19.12 2.00
C THR A 45 10.04 19.40 1.56
N ASP A 46 10.63 20.53 1.96
CA ASP A 46 12.03 20.86 1.68
C ASP A 46 12.97 19.82 2.29
N TYR A 47 12.75 19.47 3.55
CA TYR A 47 13.58 18.49 4.24
C TYR A 47 13.48 17.10 3.60
N LEU A 48 12.26 16.68 3.24
CA LEU A 48 12.05 15.43 2.51
C LEU A 48 12.73 15.47 1.14
N THR A 49 12.68 16.59 0.45
CA THR A 49 13.32 16.76 -0.86
C THR A 49 14.84 16.64 -0.77
N GLN A 50 15.44 17.30 0.22
CA GLN A 50 16.89 17.28 0.42
C GLN A 50 17.42 15.92 0.89
N ARG A 51 16.63 15.15 1.62
CA ARG A 51 17.14 13.98 2.37
C ARG A 51 16.59 12.64 1.88
N LEU A 52 15.35 12.60 1.41
CA LEU A 52 14.66 11.37 0.98
C LEU A 52 14.55 11.29 -0.54
N PHE A 53 14.25 12.40 -1.21
CA PHE A 53 14.08 12.47 -2.67
C PHE A 53 15.38 12.79 -3.42
N THR A 54 16.54 12.42 -2.87
CA THR A 54 17.79 12.45 -3.63
C THR A 54 17.77 11.36 -4.70
N GLY A 55 18.35 11.62 -5.88
CA GLY A 55 18.32 10.68 -7.01
C GLY A 55 18.85 9.29 -6.66
N GLU A 56 19.93 9.23 -5.88
CA GLU A 56 20.52 7.96 -5.41
C GLU A 56 19.56 7.17 -4.50
N ARG A 57 18.91 7.85 -3.54
CA ARG A 57 17.93 7.22 -2.64
C ARG A 57 16.71 6.74 -3.40
N LEU A 58 16.21 7.53 -4.33
CA LEU A 58 15.09 7.16 -5.19
C LEU A 58 15.42 5.90 -6.02
N GLN A 59 16.61 5.84 -6.60
CA GLN A 59 17.04 4.67 -7.37
C GLN A 59 17.08 3.41 -6.49
N GLN A 60 17.61 3.50 -5.27
CA GLN A 60 17.63 2.40 -4.30
C GLN A 60 16.21 1.95 -3.92
N ILE A 61 15.33 2.90 -3.59
CA ILE A 61 13.93 2.60 -3.22
C ILE A 61 13.21 1.90 -4.39
N ILE A 62 13.37 2.41 -5.62
CA ILE A 62 12.73 1.83 -6.80
C ILE A 62 13.27 0.41 -7.07
N ALA A 63 14.58 0.18 -6.92
CA ALA A 63 15.20 -1.13 -7.08
C ALA A 63 14.69 -2.13 -6.02
N GLU A 64 14.53 -1.72 -4.77
CA GLU A 64 13.93 -2.56 -3.73
C GLU A 64 12.46 -2.87 -4.00
N VAL A 65 11.68 -1.89 -4.46
CA VAL A 65 10.27 -2.09 -4.77
C VAL A 65 10.11 -3.01 -5.98
N SER A 66 10.92 -2.84 -7.02
CA SER A 66 10.87 -3.67 -8.23
C SER A 66 11.29 -5.12 -7.94
N SER A 67 12.35 -5.33 -7.14
CA SER A 67 12.76 -6.66 -6.72
C SER A 67 11.70 -7.36 -5.87
N LYS A 68 11.09 -6.66 -4.90
CA LYS A 68 9.97 -7.21 -4.10
C LYS A 68 8.77 -7.57 -4.98
N ARG A 69 8.46 -6.76 -6.00
CA ARG A 69 7.39 -7.08 -6.98
C ARG A 69 7.73 -8.31 -7.82
N ALA A 70 8.98 -8.42 -8.28
CA ALA A 70 9.43 -9.57 -9.07
C ALA A 70 9.35 -10.89 -8.28
N ILE A 71 9.69 -10.87 -6.98
CA ILE A 71 9.55 -12.04 -6.10
C ILE A 71 8.08 -12.47 -6.00
N LYS A 72 7.17 -11.52 -5.72
CA LYS A 72 5.73 -11.81 -5.64
C LYS A 72 5.17 -12.34 -6.96
N ALA A 73 5.61 -11.78 -8.09
CA ALA A 73 5.19 -12.26 -9.41
C ALA A 73 5.62 -13.73 -9.62
N LYS A 74 6.87 -14.08 -9.28
CA LYS A 74 7.36 -15.46 -9.34
C LYS A 74 6.56 -16.41 -8.46
N GLU A 75 6.21 -16.00 -7.24
CA GLU A 75 5.37 -16.82 -6.35
C GLU A 75 4.00 -17.11 -6.97
N VAL A 76 3.39 -16.10 -7.61
CA VAL A 76 2.12 -16.25 -8.33
C VAL A 76 2.28 -17.19 -9.52
N ASP A 77 3.34 -17.04 -10.32
CA ASP A 77 3.61 -17.91 -11.49
C ASP A 77 3.83 -19.38 -11.09
N VAL A 78 4.58 -19.61 -10.01
CA VAL A 78 4.78 -20.95 -9.44
C VAL A 78 3.44 -21.53 -8.98
N ARG A 79 2.61 -20.75 -8.31
CA ARG A 79 1.28 -21.19 -7.89
C ARG A 79 0.37 -21.52 -9.07
N ALA A 80 0.34 -20.65 -10.09
CA ALA A 80 -0.47 -20.82 -11.29
C ALA A 80 -0.06 -22.08 -12.07
N SER A 81 1.25 -22.29 -12.27
CA SER A 81 1.76 -23.49 -12.94
C SER A 81 1.49 -24.77 -12.14
N GLY A 82 1.55 -24.72 -10.80
CA GLY A 82 1.16 -25.84 -9.94
C GLY A 82 -0.32 -26.20 -10.09
N LEU A 83 -1.21 -25.20 -10.11
CA LEU A 83 -2.64 -25.40 -10.31
C LEU A 83 -2.95 -25.98 -11.70
N LEU A 84 -2.30 -25.47 -12.75
CA LEU A 84 -2.46 -26.00 -14.11
C LEU A 84 -2.05 -27.48 -14.20
N LYS A 85 -0.96 -27.88 -13.53
CA LYS A 85 -0.56 -29.30 -13.45
C LYS A 85 -1.61 -30.17 -12.75
N GLN A 86 -2.20 -29.66 -11.67
CA GLN A 86 -3.26 -30.40 -10.97
C GLN A 86 -4.48 -30.58 -11.88
N VAL A 87 -4.89 -29.53 -12.60
CA VAL A 87 -6.01 -29.62 -13.55
C VAL A 87 -5.76 -30.69 -14.60
N THR A 88 -4.58 -30.70 -15.24
CA THR A 88 -4.27 -31.69 -16.28
C THR A 88 -4.17 -33.12 -15.72
N GLU A 89 -3.67 -33.28 -14.49
CA GLU A 89 -3.64 -34.58 -13.81
C GLU A 89 -5.05 -35.10 -13.51
N TYR A 90 -5.94 -34.25 -13.00
CA TYR A 90 -7.34 -34.62 -12.74
C TYR A 90 -8.09 -34.92 -14.04
N GLU A 91 -7.89 -34.15 -15.10
CA GLU A 91 -8.46 -34.44 -16.42
C GLU A 91 -7.98 -35.79 -16.98
N ALA A 92 -6.69 -36.10 -16.86
CA ALA A 92 -6.15 -37.39 -17.28
C ALA A 92 -6.72 -38.54 -16.45
N ARG A 93 -6.87 -38.37 -15.14
CA ARG A 93 -7.50 -39.36 -14.25
C ARG A 93 -8.97 -39.58 -14.60
N LEU A 94 -9.70 -38.51 -14.91
CA LEU A 94 -11.10 -38.57 -15.33
C LEU A 94 -11.25 -39.35 -16.64
N LYS A 95 -10.41 -39.07 -17.64
CA LYS A 95 -10.39 -39.82 -18.92
C LYS A 95 -10.17 -41.31 -18.70
N ARG A 96 -9.16 -41.70 -17.92
CA ARG A 96 -8.89 -43.11 -17.61
C ARG A 96 -10.08 -43.80 -16.93
N LEU A 97 -10.79 -43.08 -16.06
CA LEU A 97 -11.98 -43.61 -15.41
C LEU A 97 -13.11 -43.85 -16.42
N TYR A 98 -13.36 -42.89 -17.32
CA TYR A 98 -14.32 -43.09 -18.42
C TYR A 98 -13.94 -44.25 -19.33
N ASP A 99 -12.68 -44.34 -19.76
CA ASP A 99 -12.19 -45.44 -20.61
C ASP A 99 -12.42 -46.81 -19.94
N SER A 100 -12.18 -46.91 -18.63
CA SER A 100 -12.39 -48.14 -17.87
C SER A 100 -13.87 -48.56 -17.78
N ILE A 101 -14.78 -47.59 -17.67
CA ILE A 101 -16.22 -47.83 -17.63
C ILE A 101 -16.71 -48.28 -19.00
N GLU A 102 -16.29 -47.61 -20.08
CA GLU A 102 -16.66 -47.96 -21.44
C GLU A 102 -16.17 -49.36 -21.83
N GLN A 103 -14.94 -49.72 -21.47
CA GLN A 103 -14.38 -51.05 -21.74
C GLN A 103 -15.06 -52.15 -20.92
N GLY A 104 -15.39 -51.87 -19.65
CA GLY A 104 -16.11 -52.82 -18.79
C GLY A 104 -17.57 -53.03 -19.22
N TRP A 105 -18.23 -52.01 -19.77
CA TRP A 105 -19.58 -52.14 -20.31
C TRP A 105 -19.59 -52.92 -21.62
N ARG A 106 -18.55 -52.80 -22.45
CA ARG A 106 -18.48 -53.50 -23.74
C ARG A 106 -18.23 -55.02 -23.62
N SER A 107 -18.02 -55.54 -22.42
CA SER A 107 -17.70 -56.97 -22.17
C SER A 107 -18.88 -57.79 -21.61
N TYR A 108 -20.12 -57.29 -21.68
CA TYR A 108 -21.35 -58.00 -21.30
C TYR A 108 -22.31 -58.01 -22.49
#